data_AF-A0A7W8YC32-F1
#
_entry.id   AF-A0A7W8YC32-F1
#
_cell.length_a   1.000
_cell.length_b   1.000
_cell.length_c   1.000
_cell.angle_alpha   90.00
_cell.angle_beta   90.00
_cell.angle_gamma   90.00
#
_symmetry.space_group_name_H-M   'P 1'
#
loop_
_entity.id
_entity.type
_entity.pdbx_description
1 polymer ?
#
loop_
_entity_poly.entity_id
_entity_poly.type
_entity_poly.pdbx_seq_one_letter_code
_entity_poly.pdbx_strand_id
1 'polypeptide(L)' 'MNSSESIDVAGIEAQAESLLGDLASVPDVEAFQALLRLQAKIGESLGESARTLAENGSWAAVAQVAGTSRQAAWQRWSAK' A
#
# COMPACT_ATOMS: atom_id res chain seq x y z
N MET A 1 5.09 -9.25 -30.51
CA MET A 1 3.99 -8.40 -29.99
C MET A 1 2.98 -9.33 -29.33
N ASN A 2 2.74 -9.37 -28.02
CA ASN A 2 3.21 -8.59 -26.87
C ASN A 2 3.37 -9.60 -25.73
N SER A 3 4.57 -9.70 -25.12
CA SER A 3 4.68 -10.32 -23.81
C SER A 3 4.01 -9.36 -22.85
N SER A 4 2.87 -9.73 -22.28
CA SER A 4 2.32 -8.97 -21.15
C SER A 4 3.40 -8.91 -20.09
N GLU A 5 4.00 -7.73 -19.88
CA GLU A 5 4.87 -7.48 -18.75
C GLU A 5 4.04 -7.78 -17.49
N SER A 6 4.26 -8.94 -16.90
CA SER A 6 3.74 -9.23 -15.57
C SER A 6 4.31 -8.17 -14.64
N ILE A 7 3.44 -7.43 -13.96
CA ILE A 7 3.86 -6.45 -12.96
C ILE A 7 4.77 -7.18 -11.95
N ASP A 8 6.03 -6.77 -11.87
CA ASP A 8 6.98 -7.29 -10.88
C ASP A 8 6.73 -6.60 -9.54
N VAL A 9 5.80 -7.15 -8.77
CA VAL A 9 5.41 -6.63 -7.45
C VAL A 9 6.62 -6.58 -6.50
N ALA A 10 7.46 -7.61 -6.52
CA ALA A 10 8.63 -7.69 -5.64
C ALA A 10 9.68 -6.63 -6.01
N GLY A 11 9.91 -6.40 -7.30
CA GLY A 11 10.78 -5.32 -7.76
C GLY A 11 10.28 -3.93 -7.36
N ILE A 12 8.96 -3.69 -7.45
CA ILE A 12 8.35 -2.42 -7.02
C ILE A 12 8.49 -2.23 -5.51
N GLU A 13 8.21 -3.26 -4.71
CA GLU A 13 8.36 -3.23 -3.26
C GLU A 13 9.80 -2.92 -2.84
N ALA A 14 10.78 -3.65 -3.38
CA ALA A 14 12.19 -3.44 -3.07
C ALA A 14 12.67 -2.02 -3.44
N GLN A 15 12.21 -1.48 -4.57
CA GLN A 15 12.54 -0.11 -4.96
C GLN A 15 11.91 0.92 -4.02
N ALA A 16 10.65 0.72 -3.62
CA ALA A 16 9.98 1.61 -2.67
C ALA A 16 10.68 1.62 -1.31
N GLU A 17 11.05 0.44 -0.79
CA GLU A 17 11.81 0.32 0.46
C GLU A 17 13.16 1.04 0.39
N SER A 18 13.92 0.86 -0.71
CA SER A 18 15.19 1.54 -0.92
C SER A 18 15.03 3.07 -0.89
N LEU A 19 14.06 3.61 -1.63
CA LEU A 19 13.82 5.05 -1.71
C LEU A 19 13.34 5.65 -0.38
N LEU A 20 12.51 4.91 0.37
CA LEU A 20 12.11 5.32 1.73
C LEU A 20 13.30 5.31 2.69
N GLY A 21 14.19 4.32 2.57
CA GLY A 21 15.44 4.25 3.32
C GLY A 21 16.36 5.45 3.03
N ASP A 22 16.51 5.81 1.75
CA ASP A 22 17.28 6.97 1.33
C ASP A 22 16.72 8.25 1.97
N LEU A 23 15.40 8.48 1.87
CA LEU A 23 14.74 9.64 2.50
C LEU A 23 14.93 9.67 4.03
N ALA A 24 14.83 8.52 4.70
CA ALA A 24 15.00 8.44 6.14
C ALA A 24 16.44 8.73 6.61
N SER A 25 17.43 8.54 5.72
CA SER A 25 18.83 8.82 6.02
C SER A 25 19.22 10.30 5.90
N VAL A 26 18.38 11.12 5.25
CA VAL A 26 18.65 12.56 5.05
C VAL A 26 18.32 13.33 6.34
N PRO A 27 19.30 14.01 6.98
CA PRO A 27 19.07 14.76 8.22
C PRO A 27 18.47 16.14 7.93
N ASP A 28 17.30 16.18 7.30
CA ASP A 28 16.63 17.40 6.84
C ASP A 28 15.12 17.39 7.14
N VAL A 29 14.56 18.58 7.41
CA VAL A 29 13.13 18.75 7.73
C VAL A 29 12.24 18.43 6.53
N GLU A 30 12.65 18.76 5.30
CA GLU A 30 11.89 18.48 4.10
C GLU A 30 11.82 16.97 3.83
N ALA A 31 12.89 16.23 4.14
CA ALA A 31 12.91 14.77 4.05
C ALA A 31 11.90 14.14 5.03
N PHE A 32 11.85 14.61 6.28
CA PHE A 32 10.84 14.16 7.24
C PHE A 32 9.40 14.51 6.77
N GLN A 33 9.18 15.71 6.24
CA GLN A 33 7.89 16.09 5.69
C GLN A 33 7.50 15.25 4.47
N ALA A 34 8.47 14.86 3.63
CA ALA A 34 8.22 13.96 2.51
C ALA A 34 7.74 12.59 2.98
N LEU A 35 8.38 12.03 4.02
CA LEU A 35 7.94 10.77 4.63
C LEU A 35 6.52 10.86 5.21
N LEU A 36 6.14 11.97 5.84
CA LEU A 36 4.76 12.17 6.31
C LEU A 36 3.74 12.19 5.17
N ARG A 37 4.06 12.84 4.05
CA ARG A 37 3.20 12.84 2.85
C ARG A 37 3.11 11.43 2.24
N LEU A 38 4.22 10.71 2.19
CA LEU A 38 4.25 9.32 1.71
C LEU A 38 3.45 8.38 2.60
N GLN A 39 3.52 8.53 3.93
CA GLN A 39 2.70 7.77 4.87
C GLN A 39 1.20 7.95 4.57
N ALA A 40 0.75 9.19 4.34
CA ALA A 40 -0.64 9.46 3.96
C ALA A 40 -0.99 8.77 2.64
N LYS A 41 -0.13 8.90 1.62
CA LYS A 41 -0.35 8.28 0.31
C LYS A 41 -0.41 6.75 0.37
N ILE A 42 0.47 6.11 1.15
CA ILE A 42 0.46 4.67 1.37
C ILE A 42 -0.87 4.26 2.01
N GLY A 43 -1.38 5.01 2.98
CA GLY A 43 -2.70 4.77 3.58
C GLY A 43 -3.84 4.80 2.56
N GLU A 44 -3.88 5.81 1.69
CA GLU A 44 -4.87 5.93 0.61
C GLU A 44 -4.77 4.74 -0.37
N SER A 45 -3.57 4.43 -0.84
CA SER A 45 -3.32 3.33 -1.78
C SER A 45 -3.63 1.96 -1.17
N LEU A 46 -3.43 1.77 0.14
CA LEU A 46 -3.88 0.57 0.84
C LEU A 46 -5.42 0.45 0.83
N GLY A 47 -6.14 1.56 1.01
CA GLY A 47 -7.60 1.57 0.91
C GLY A 47 -8.09 1.21 -0.50
N GLU A 48 -7.45 1.77 -1.53
CA GLU A 48 -7.71 1.40 -2.93
C GLU A 48 -7.46 -0.09 -3.18
N SER A 49 -6.30 -0.60 -2.77
CA SER A 49 -5.92 -2.01 -2.93
C SER A 49 -6.88 -2.95 -2.18
N ALA A 50 -7.25 -2.61 -0.94
CA ALA A 50 -8.21 -3.38 -0.15
C ALA A 50 -9.59 -3.46 -0.85
N ARG A 51 -10.06 -2.34 -1.43
CA ARG A 51 -11.32 -2.32 -2.20
C ARG A 51 -11.23 -3.15 -3.47
N THR A 52 -10.16 -3.01 -4.25
CA THR A 52 -9.92 -3.84 -5.44
C THR A 52 -9.89 -5.33 -5.10
N LEU A 53 -9.21 -5.71 -4.01
CA LEU A 53 -9.16 -7.10 -3.56
C LEU A 53 -10.52 -7.60 -3.06
N ALA A 54 -11.30 -6.75 -2.39
CA ALA A 54 -12.66 -7.07 -1.97
C ALA A 54 -13.61 -7.25 -3.17
N GLU A 55 -13.49 -6.39 -4.20
CA GLU A 55 -14.28 -6.44 -5.44
C GLU A 55 -14.01 -7.72 -6.25
N ASN A 56 -12.75 -8.16 -6.30
CA ASN A 56 -12.34 -9.39 -6.99
C ASN A 56 -12.46 -10.65 -6.12
N GLY A 57 -12.94 -10.52 -4.88
CA GLY A 57 -13.00 -11.61 -3.91
C GLY A 57 -14.00 -11.32 -2.80
N SER A 58 -13.50 -10.98 -1.62
CA SER A 58 -14.36 -10.61 -0.49
C SER A 58 -13.61 -9.84 0.59
N TRP A 59 -14.36 -9.13 1.44
CA TRP A 59 -13.82 -8.53 2.66
C TRP A 59 -13.23 -9.54 3.64
N ALA A 60 -13.59 -10.83 3.56
CA ALA A 60 -12.96 -11.87 4.37
C ALA A 60 -11.53 -12.17 3.88
N ALA A 61 -11.30 -12.18 2.57
CA ALA A 61 -9.96 -12.35 1.99
C ALA A 61 -9.05 -11.16 2.35
N VAL A 62 -9.55 -9.93 2.25
CA VAL A 62 -8.83 -8.73 2.70
C VAL A 62 -8.44 -8.85 4.16
N ALA A 63 -9.38 -9.26 5.02
CA ALA A 63 -9.13 -9.40 6.46
C ALA A 63 -8.10 -10.49 6.78
N GLN A 64 -8.12 -11.61 6.04
CA GLN A 64 -7.14 -12.67 6.17
C GLN A 64 -5.72 -12.18 5.83
N VAL A 65 -5.55 -11.47 4.71
CA VAL A 65 -4.26 -10.91 4.31
C VAL A 65 -3.78 -9.84 5.30
N ALA A 66 -4.69 -8.97 5.75
CA ALA A 66 -4.38 -7.88 6.68
C ALA A 66 -4.25 -8.33 8.15
N GLY A 67 -4.43 -9.62 8.47
CA GLY A 67 -4.34 -10.14 9.84
C GLY A 67 -5.37 -9.54 10.80
N THR A 68 -6.59 -9.25 10.32
CA THR A 68 -7.65 -8.62 11.12
C THR A 68 -9.01 -9.30 10.92
N SER A 69 -10.05 -8.83 11.59
CA SER A 69 -11.41 -9.35 11.41
C SER A 69 -12.08 -8.74 10.18
N ARG A 70 -13.03 -9.47 9.56
CA ARG A 70 -13.82 -8.97 8.42
C ARG A 70 -14.49 -7.63 8.73
N GLN A 71 -15.06 -7.48 9.93
CA GLN A 71 -15.72 -6.24 10.35
C GLN A 71 -14.73 -5.09 10.48
N ALA A 72 -13.55 -5.33 11.05
CA ALA A 72 -12.51 -4.32 11.17
C ALA A 72 -11.96 -3.90 9.80
N ALA A 73 -11.71 -4.85 8.89
CA ALA A 73 -11.28 -4.55 7.52
C ALA A 73 -12.30 -3.69 6.76
N TRP A 74 -13.59 -4.05 6.85
CA TRP A 74 -14.66 -3.28 6.22
C TRP A 74 -14.74 -1.86 6.79
N GLN A 75 -14.85 -1.72 8.11
CA GLN A 75 -14.91 -0.40 8.77
C GLN A 75 -13.72 0.49 8.41
N ARG A 76 -12.54 -0.10 8.21
CA ARG A 76 -11.31 0.63 7.91
C ARG A 76 -11.22 1.12 6.46
N TRP A 77 -11.67 0.32 5.50
CA TRP A 77 -11.35 0.57 4.07
C TRP A 77 -12.56 0.59 3.13
N SER A 78 -13.79 0.35 3.60
CA SER A 78 -14.97 0.35 2.73
C SER A 78 -15.45 1.74 2.33
N ALA A 79 -15.17 2.76 3.14
CA ALA A 79 -15.51 4.15 2.82
C ALA A 79 -14.64 4.66 1.67
N LYS A 80 -15.21 5.44 0.74
CA LYS A 80 -14.48 6.08 -0.36
C LYS A 80 -13.79 7.35 0.10
#